data_AF-A0A829GPT0-F1
#
_entry.id   AF-A0A829GPT0-F1
#
_cell.length_a   1.000
_cell.length_b   1.000
_cell.length_c   1.000
_cell.angle_alpha   90.00
_cell.angle_beta   90.00
_cell.angle_gamma   90.00
#
_symmetry.space_group_name_H-M   'P 1'
#
loop_
_entity.id
_entity.type
_entity.pdbx_description
1 polymer ?
#
loop_
_entity_poly.entity_id
_entity_poly.type
_entity_poly.pdbx_seq_one_letter_code
_entity_poly.pdbx_strand_id
1 'polypeptide(L)'
;MNSTNAMKRVGYGYVSHTEQAIIEKLSREEKHMQAIIYTKPHCQKCRRTVFKLSRVMPVQTITADADDYERFRKLGYRSMPVVTIYEADGTHDEWCDLRVDKIKQYTEGNI
;
A
#
# COMPACT_ATOMS: atom_id res chain seq x y z
N MET A 1 0.09 -29.05 10.78
CA MET A 1 -0.77 -27.94 10.31
C MET A 1 0.14 -27.01 9.50
N ASN A 2 0.14 -27.15 8.17
CA ASN A 2 1.09 -26.46 7.30
C ASN A 2 0.61 -25.03 7.02
N SER A 3 1.35 -24.06 7.57
CA SER A 3 1.14 -22.62 7.35
C SER A 3 1.16 -22.27 5.86
N THR A 4 0.01 -21.90 5.33
CA THR A 4 -0.18 -21.41 3.95
C THR A 4 0.26 -19.94 3.80
N ASN A 5 1.50 -19.64 4.19
CA ASN A 5 2.18 -18.35 3.94
C ASN A 5 3.37 -18.56 2.99
N ALA A 6 3.23 -19.42 1.99
CA ALA A 6 4.26 -19.61 0.97
C ALA A 6 4.35 -18.33 0.14
N MET A 7 5.40 -17.53 0.39
CA MET A 7 5.70 -16.34 -0.41
C MET A 7 6.16 -16.78 -1.79
N LYS A 8 5.51 -16.26 -2.83
CA LYS A 8 5.86 -16.57 -4.22
C LYS A 8 6.67 -15.43 -4.80
N ARG A 9 7.76 -15.79 -5.51
CA ARG A 9 8.58 -14.81 -6.23
C ARG A 9 7.94 -14.50 -7.58
N VAL A 10 7.72 -13.22 -7.85
CA VAL A 10 7.16 -12.68 -9.10
C VAL A 10 8.12 -11.64 -9.69
N GLY A 11 7.84 -11.18 -10.92
CA GLY A 11 8.72 -10.26 -11.66
C GLY A 11 9.03 -8.93 -10.96
N TYR A 12 8.25 -8.56 -9.94
CA TYR A 12 8.37 -7.32 -9.17
C TYR A 12 8.60 -7.53 -7.66
N GLY A 13 8.88 -8.77 -7.18
CA GLY A 13 9.22 -9.01 -5.77
C GLY A 13 8.73 -10.34 -5.19
N TYR A 14 8.65 -10.41 -3.86
CA TYR A 14 8.04 -11.52 -3.13
C TYR A 14 6.64 -11.12 -2.65
N VAL A 15 5.65 -11.94 -2.95
CA VAL A 15 4.23 -11.65 -2.72
C VAL A 15 3.58 -12.85 -2.04
N SER A 16 2.76 -12.63 -1.01
CA SER A 16 1.97 -13.71 -0.38
C SER A 16 0.88 -14.22 -1.32
N HIS A 17 0.33 -15.41 -1.04
CA HIS A 17 -0.76 -15.96 -1.84
C HIS A 17 -2.01 -15.06 -1.86
N THR A 18 -2.31 -14.40 -0.74
CA THR A 18 -3.43 -13.45 -0.64
C THR A 18 -3.18 -12.22 -1.51
N GLU A 19 -1.98 -11.64 -1.42
CA GLU A 19 -1.61 -10.50 -2.25
C GLU A 19 -1.60 -10.85 -3.74
N GLN A 20 -1.13 -12.05 -4.11
CA GLN A 20 -1.14 -12.50 -5.50
C GLN A 20 -2.57 -12.64 -6.03
N ALA A 21 -3.49 -13.23 -5.26
CA ALA A 21 -4.89 -13.37 -5.65
C ALA A 21 -5.60 -12.01 -5.77
N ILE A 22 -5.26 -11.06 -4.91
CA ILE A 22 -5.73 -9.67 -4.99
C ILE A 22 -5.22 -9.03 -6.28
N ILE A 23 -3.91 -9.08 -6.55
CA ILE A 23 -3.31 -8.51 -7.76
C ILE A 23 -3.88 -9.12 -9.04
N GLU A 24 -4.06 -10.44 -9.10
CA GLU A 24 -4.61 -11.14 -10.27
C GLU A 24 -6.11 -10.92 -10.49
N LYS A 25 -6.86 -10.64 -9.44
CA LYS A 25 -8.27 -10.24 -9.55
C LYS A 25 -8.37 -8.79 -10.05
N LEU A 26 -7.55 -7.91 -9.50
CA LEU A 26 -7.51 -6.48 -9.83
C LEU A 26 -6.99 -6.20 -11.25
N SER A 27 -6.07 -7.03 -11.77
CA SER A 27 -5.61 -6.90 -13.16
C SER A 27 -6.69 -7.23 -14.21
N ARG A 28 -7.77 -7.93 -13.83
CA ARG A 28 -8.87 -8.33 -14.72
C ARG A 28 -10.06 -7.36 -14.72
N GLU A 29 -10.20 -6.48 -13.73
CA GLU A 29 -11.40 -5.64 -13.50
C GLU A 29 -11.24 -4.16 -13.92
N GLU A 30 -10.30 -3.82 -14.80
CA GLU A 30 -9.93 -2.45 -15.23
C GLU A 30 -9.09 -1.63 -14.22
N LYS A 31 -7.83 -1.38 -14.62
CA LYS A 31 -7.09 -0.09 -14.72
C LYS A 31 -7.30 1.03 -13.69
N HIS A 32 -7.74 0.76 -12.47
CA HIS A 32 -7.81 1.79 -11.44
C HIS A 32 -6.68 1.64 -10.43
N MET A 33 -5.95 2.73 -10.24
CA MET A 33 -4.93 2.83 -9.19
C MET A 33 -5.58 2.56 -7.83
N GLN A 34 -4.88 1.89 -6.93
CA GLN A 34 -5.34 1.67 -5.56
C GLN A 34 -4.23 1.94 -4.54
N ALA A 35 -4.62 2.28 -3.31
CA ALA A 35 -3.67 2.44 -2.22
C ALA A 35 -3.88 1.36 -1.14
N ILE A 36 -2.79 0.75 -0.69
CA ILE A 36 -2.73 0.04 0.60
C ILE A 36 -1.98 0.92 1.59
N ILE A 37 -2.61 1.16 2.74
CA ILE A 37 -2.06 2.06 3.76
C ILE A 37 -1.99 1.33 5.10
N TYR A 38 -0.77 1.11 5.56
CA TYR A 38 -0.50 0.66 6.92
C TYR A 38 -0.57 1.85 7.88
N THR A 39 -1.36 1.68 8.93
CA THR A 39 -1.68 2.70 9.90
C THR A 39 -1.40 2.20 11.32
N LYS A 40 -1.43 3.12 12.28
CA LYS A 40 -1.39 2.80 13.71
C LYS A 40 -2.50 3.53 14.46
N PRO A 41 -2.95 3.03 15.62
CA PRO A 41 -3.97 3.69 16.42
C PRO A 41 -3.62 5.15 16.74
N HIS A 42 -4.64 6.01 16.77
CA HIS A 42 -4.52 7.44 17.11
C HIS A 42 -3.53 8.26 16.24
N CYS A 43 -3.23 7.80 15.02
CA CYS A 43 -2.30 8.45 14.10
C CYS A 43 -2.97 9.51 13.22
N GLN A 44 -2.77 10.80 13.54
CA GLN A 44 -3.32 11.90 12.72
C GLN A 44 -2.75 11.93 11.30
N LYS A 45 -1.45 11.62 11.14
CA LYS A 45 -0.79 11.53 9.83
C LYS A 45 -1.46 10.49 8.94
N CYS A 46 -1.75 9.32 9.50
CA CYS A 46 -2.43 8.22 8.83
C CYS A 46 -3.84 8.63 8.37
N ARG A 47 -4.65 9.23 9.28
CA ARG A 47 -6.00 9.70 8.93
C ARG A 47 -5.97 10.72 7.80
N ARG A 48 -5.03 11.67 7.81
CA ARG A 48 -4.90 12.69 6.74
C ARG A 48 -4.50 12.08 5.40
N THR A 49 -3.59 11.12 5.39
CA THR A 49 -3.18 10.41 4.16
C THR A 49 -4.34 9.61 3.58
N VAL A 50 -5.02 8.81 4.40
CA VAL A 50 -6.21 8.03 3.99
C VAL A 50 -7.27 8.94 3.41
N PHE A 51 -7.66 10.00 4.13
CA PHE A 51 -8.69 10.93 3.69
C PHE A 51 -8.36 11.60 2.35
N LYS A 52 -7.09 11.92 2.08
CA LYS A 52 -6.71 12.56 0.82
C LYS A 52 -6.72 11.59 -0.35
N LEU A 53 -6.16 10.39 -0.18
CA LEU A 53 -6.08 9.40 -1.25
C LEU A 53 -7.45 8.76 -1.56
N SER A 54 -8.30 8.57 -0.54
CA SER A 54 -9.64 7.98 -0.71
C SER A 54 -10.59 8.84 -1.55
N ARG A 55 -10.23 10.08 -1.86
CA ARG A 55 -11.00 10.96 -2.74
C ARG A 55 -10.76 10.72 -4.22
N VAL A 56 -9.65 10.06 -4.58
CA VAL A 56 -9.21 9.89 -5.98
C VAL A 56 -8.96 8.43 -6.35
N MET A 57 -8.85 7.53 -5.37
CA MET A 57 -8.67 6.10 -5.60
C MET A 57 -9.24 5.25 -4.45
N PRO A 58 -9.55 3.97 -4.69
CA PRO A 58 -9.80 3.01 -3.62
C PRO A 58 -8.62 2.92 -2.64
N VAL A 59 -8.93 2.90 -1.34
CA VAL A 59 -7.94 2.78 -0.27
C VAL A 59 -8.29 1.62 0.64
N GLN A 60 -7.34 0.71 0.84
CA GLN A 60 -7.40 -0.31 1.88
C GLN A 60 -6.50 0.08 3.04
N THR A 61 -7.04 0.09 4.26
CA THR A 61 -6.27 0.40 5.47
C THR A 61 -6.02 -0.85 6.30
N ILE A 62 -4.77 -1.07 6.69
CA ILE A 62 -4.34 -2.15 7.58
C ILE A 62 -3.79 -1.52 8.85
N THR A 63 -4.15 -2.06 10.02
CA THR A 63 -3.48 -1.65 11.28
C THR A 63 -2.23 -2.49 11.41
N ALA A 64 -1.06 -1.86 11.39
CA ALA A 64 0.22 -2.56 11.39
C ALA A 64 0.45 -3.32 12.70
N ASP A 65 0.84 -4.58 12.57
CA ASP A 65 1.23 -5.44 13.67
C ASP A 65 2.76 -5.50 13.86
N ALA A 66 3.22 -6.35 14.78
CA ALA A 66 4.64 -6.47 15.09
C ALA A 66 5.48 -6.92 13.89
N ASP A 67 4.96 -7.86 13.08
CA ASP A 67 5.65 -8.40 11.92
C ASP A 67 5.77 -7.35 10.82
N ASP A 68 4.72 -6.54 10.63
CA ASP A 68 4.75 -5.38 9.74
C ASP A 68 5.84 -4.38 10.17
N TYR A 69 5.93 -4.04 11.46
CA TYR A 69 6.98 -3.15 11.96
C TYR A 69 8.38 -3.70 11.75
N GLU A 70 8.59 -5.01 11.92
CA GLU A 70 9.89 -5.64 11.62
C GLU A 70 10.24 -5.52 10.13
N ARG A 71 9.28 -5.79 9.24
CA ARG A 71 9.45 -5.62 7.79
C ARG A 71 9.79 -4.17 7.45
N PHE A 72 9.04 -3.20 7.99
CA PHE A 72 9.26 -1.77 7.75
C PHE A 72 10.64 -1.31 8.19
N ARG A 73 11.14 -1.79 9.34
CA ARG A 73 12.50 -1.47 9.80
C ARG A 73 13.57 -1.99 8.85
N LYS A 74 13.41 -3.21 8.31
CA LYS A 74 14.33 -3.80 7.33
C LYS A 74 14.35 -3.00 6.02
N LEU A 75 13.21 -2.43 5.62
CA LEU A 75 13.06 -1.55 4.46
C LEU A 75 13.47 -0.09 4.72
N GLY A 76 13.83 0.26 5.97
CA GLY A 76 14.25 1.60 6.35
C GLY A 76 13.11 2.58 6.67
N TYR A 77 11.86 2.13 6.68
CA TYR A 77 10.71 2.95 7.06
C TYR A 77 10.65 3.16 8.57
N ARG A 78 10.62 4.43 9.00
CA ARG A 78 10.70 4.82 10.42
C ARG A 78 9.43 5.47 10.97
N SER A 79 8.43 5.69 10.12
CA SER A 79 7.22 6.43 10.47
C SER A 79 5.99 5.89 9.78
N MET A 80 4.84 6.10 10.40
CA MET A 80 3.52 5.79 9.84
C MET A 80 2.87 7.05 9.25
N PRO A 81 2.02 6.92 8.21
CA PRO A 81 1.66 5.66 7.53
C PRO A 81 2.78 5.12 6.63
N VAL A 82 2.72 3.83 6.29
CA VAL A 82 3.43 3.27 5.12
C VAL A 82 2.39 3.08 4.03
N VAL A 83 2.64 3.64 2.85
CA VAL A 83 1.71 3.70 1.74
C VAL A 83 2.32 2.99 0.55
N THR A 84 1.54 2.14 -0.09
CA THR A 84 1.85 1.54 -1.38
C THR A 84 0.72 1.87 -2.34
N ILE A 85 1.04 2.57 -3.43
CA ILE A 85 0.11 2.80 -4.54
C ILE A 85 0.41 1.77 -5.62
N TYR A 86 -0.59 1.00 -6.01
CA TYR A 86 -0.51 0.11 -7.16
C TYR A 86 -1.09 0.83 -8.36
N GLU A 87 -0.29 1.02 -9.40
CA GLU A 87 -0.70 1.67 -10.64
C GLU A 87 -1.28 0.65 -11.63
N ALA A 88 -2.02 1.15 -12.61
CA ALA A 88 -2.70 0.30 -13.60
C ALA A 88 -1.74 -0.48 -14.51
N ASP A 89 -0.51 0.00 -14.66
CA ASP A 89 0.54 -0.63 -15.46
C ASP A 89 1.34 -1.70 -14.69
N GLY A 90 0.99 -1.94 -13.42
CA GLY A 90 1.64 -2.91 -12.55
C GLY A 90 2.87 -2.37 -11.80
N THR A 91 3.23 -1.09 -12.00
CA THR A 91 4.22 -0.42 -11.15
C THR A 91 3.61 -0.08 -9.79
N HIS A 92 4.49 0.22 -8.83
CA HIS A 92 4.06 0.72 -7.54
C HIS A 92 4.98 1.82 -7.02
N ASP A 93 4.38 2.80 -6.37
CA ASP A 93 5.09 3.81 -5.59
C ASP A 93 4.90 3.50 -4.11
N GLU A 94 5.99 3.57 -3.35
CA GLU A 94 5.99 3.28 -1.92
C GLU A 94 6.66 4.40 -1.14
N TRP A 95 6.05 4.80 -0.04
CA TRP A 95 6.67 5.74 0.89
C TRP A 95 6.17 5.55 2.31
N CYS A 96 6.88 6.17 3.25
CA CYS A 96 6.42 6.30 4.63
C CYS A 96 6.29 7.79 5.04
N ASP A 97 5.56 8.02 6.14
CA ASP A 97 5.14 9.34 6.63
C ASP A 97 4.06 10.05 5.77
N LEU A 98 3.53 11.16 6.31
CA LEU A 98 2.66 12.07 5.59
C LEU A 98 3.48 12.89 4.57
N ARG A 99 3.55 12.37 3.34
CA ARG A 99 4.20 13.02 2.20
C ARG A 99 3.18 13.75 1.33
N VAL A 100 3.01 15.04 1.60
CA VAL A 100 2.03 15.89 0.88
C VAL A 100 2.38 16.03 -0.60
N ASP A 101 3.66 16.08 -0.93
CA ASP A 101 4.19 16.11 -2.29
C ASP A 101 3.78 14.86 -3.07
N LYS A 102 3.99 13.66 -2.52
CA LYS A 102 3.54 12.40 -3.12
C LYS A 102 2.02 12.34 -3.27
N ILE A 103 1.27 12.74 -2.24
CA ILE A 103 -0.20 12.76 -2.32
C ILE A 103 -0.70 13.73 -3.42
N LYS A 104 -0.03 14.86 -3.62
CA LYS A 104 -0.38 15.82 -4.69
C LYS A 104 -0.22 15.25 -6.08
N GLN A 105 0.79 14.40 -6.33
CA GLN A 105 0.98 13.72 -7.62
C GLN A 105 -0.30 12.97 -8.05
N TYR A 106 -0.98 12.33 -7.10
CA TYR A 106 -2.19 11.56 -7.35
C TYR A 106 -3.50 12.34 -7.25
N THR A 107 -3.50 13.47 -6.53
CA THR A 107 -4.72 14.26 -6.29
C THR A 107 -4.86 15.49 -7.18
N GLU A 108 -3.76 16.02 -7.70
CA GLU A 108 -3.72 17.24 -8.53
C GLU A 108 -3.19 16.95 -9.95
N GLY A 109 -2.54 15.79 -10.20
CA GLY A 109 -1.99 15.40 -11.51
C GLY A 109 -2.99 14.82 -12.51
N ASN A 110 -4.29 14.80 -12.19
CA ASN A 110 -5.37 14.24 -13.01
C ASN A 110 -6.28 15.33 -13.63
N ILE A 111 -5.71 16.42 -14.15
CA ILE A 111 -6.45 17.45 -14.91
C ILE A 111 -5.98 17.45 -16.36
#